data_AF-A0A7X6Z7D1-F1
#
_entry.id   AF-A0A7X6Z7D1-F1
#
_cell.length_a   1.000
_cell.length_b   1.000
_cell.length_c   1.000
_cell.angle_alpha   90.00
_cell.angle_beta   90.00
_cell.angle_gamma   90.00
#
_symmetry.space_group_name_H-M   'P 1'
#
loop_
_entity.id
_entity.type
_entity.pdbx_description
1 polymer ?
#
loop_
_entity_poly.entity_id
_entity_poly.type
_entity_poly.pdbx_seq_one_letter_code
_entity_poly.pdbx_strand_id
1 'polypeptide(L)'
;GIRQVLAVTGDAIPESDRGFVKPVFNLNSIGLLQLIGQMNRDPFAGDPILAAAAVDPGSPNHDAEYGRACRKQEAGAGLFLTQPVFEERSLELVGRMRGAGMKVLIGLMPLLNWRNAQFLSHEVPGIRIPETILGRFFPKQDKEEALETGLAVILDLARRFRTQADGFYLIPPFNRSALISRFLARLSAENIVGQKGVSHDFDR
;
A
#
# COMPACT_ATOMS: atom_id res chain seq x y z
N GLY A 1 -9.20 15.91 -14.85
CA GLY A 1 -7.90 16.21 -14.20
C GLY A 1 -7.49 15.06 -13.30
N ILE A 2 -6.53 15.24 -12.38
CA ILE A 2 -6.23 14.23 -11.35
C ILE A 2 -7.42 14.16 -10.38
N ARG A 3 -7.90 12.95 -10.07
CA ARG A 3 -9.07 12.70 -9.20
C ARG A 3 -8.82 11.73 -8.07
N GLN A 4 -7.61 11.18 -7.99
CA GLN A 4 -7.23 10.24 -6.95
C GLN A 4 -5.85 10.69 -6.45
N VAL A 5 -5.75 10.95 -5.15
CA VAL A 5 -4.53 11.45 -4.53
C VAL A 5 -4.22 10.61 -3.31
N LEU A 6 -3.02 10.03 -3.26
CA LEU A 6 -2.50 9.36 -2.07
C LEU A 6 -1.72 10.35 -1.22
N ALA A 7 -2.24 10.64 -0.02
CA ALA A 7 -1.59 11.52 0.95
C ALA A 7 -0.52 10.78 1.75
N VAL A 8 0.74 11.18 1.56
CA VAL A 8 1.92 10.67 2.27
C VAL A 8 2.71 11.84 2.86
N THR A 9 3.26 11.67 4.07
CA THR A 9 3.97 12.75 4.78
C THR A 9 5.38 13.02 4.21
N GLY A 10 5.92 12.14 3.36
CA GLY A 10 7.30 12.25 2.87
C GLY A 10 8.34 12.16 3.99
N ASP A 11 9.61 12.32 3.63
CA ASP A 11 10.70 12.37 4.61
C ASP A 11 10.73 13.74 5.31
N ALA A 12 11.11 13.74 6.59
CA ALA A 12 11.31 14.97 7.32
C ALA A 12 12.44 15.78 6.68
N ILE A 13 12.18 17.05 6.34
CA ILE A 13 13.22 17.94 5.82
C ILE A 13 14.29 18.14 6.92
N PRO A 14 15.58 17.90 6.61
CA PRO A 14 16.68 18.14 7.55
C PRO A 14 16.64 19.55 8.12
N GLU A 15 17.01 19.68 9.40
CA GLU A 15 16.93 20.94 10.14
C GLU A 15 17.82 22.04 9.53
N SER A 16 18.89 21.65 8.83
CA SER A 16 19.79 22.54 8.07
C SER A 16 19.13 23.26 6.88
N ASP A 17 18.08 22.68 6.31
CA ASP A 17 17.52 23.12 5.03
C ASP A 17 16.20 23.91 5.21
N ARG A 18 15.67 23.95 6.44
CA ARG A 18 14.44 24.69 6.80
C ARG A 18 14.54 26.20 6.58
N GLY A 19 15.76 26.76 6.50
CA GLY A 19 15.98 28.19 6.21
C GLY A 19 15.81 28.58 4.74
N PHE A 20 15.92 27.62 3.80
CA PHE A 20 15.87 27.86 2.36
C PHE A 20 14.57 27.40 1.70
N VAL A 21 13.82 26.51 2.34
CA VAL A 21 12.49 26.08 1.87
C VAL A 21 11.45 27.07 2.38
N LYS A 22 10.76 27.76 1.46
CA LYS A 22 9.66 28.67 1.82
C LYS A 22 8.66 27.93 2.75
N PRO A 23 8.21 28.51 3.88
CA PRO A 23 7.31 27.87 4.86
C PRO A 23 5.94 27.42 4.33
N VAL A 24 5.68 27.60 3.04
CA VAL A 24 4.32 27.80 2.53
C VAL A 24 3.53 26.51 2.40
N PHE A 25 4.13 25.31 2.37
CA PHE A 25 3.35 24.06 2.39
C PHE A 25 4.09 22.86 2.98
N ASN A 26 4.44 22.90 4.27
CA ASN A 26 4.87 21.68 4.97
C ASN A 26 3.64 20.91 5.51
N LEU A 27 2.75 20.50 4.62
CA LEU A 27 1.58 19.70 4.97
C LEU A 27 2.01 18.25 5.15
N ASN A 28 1.83 17.72 6.35
CA ASN A 28 1.85 16.27 6.54
C ASN A 28 0.61 15.64 5.88
N SER A 29 0.57 14.30 5.82
CA SER A 29 -0.54 13.59 5.18
C SER A 29 -1.93 14.00 5.69
N ILE A 30 -2.08 14.28 6.99
CA ILE A 30 -3.36 14.74 7.56
C ILE A 30 -3.73 16.13 7.05
N GLY A 31 -2.77 17.06 7.03
CA GLY A 31 -2.99 18.41 6.50
C GLY A 31 -3.36 18.40 5.01
N LEU A 32 -2.75 17.51 4.22
CA LEU A 32 -3.10 17.34 2.82
C LEU A 32 -4.52 16.79 2.64
N LEU A 33 -4.93 15.80 3.45
CA LEU A 33 -6.31 15.28 3.44
C LEU A 33 -7.33 16.39 3.76
N GLN A 34 -7.07 17.20 4.78
CA GLN A 34 -7.93 18.33 5.14
C GLN A 34 -8.04 19.37 4.02
N LEU A 35 -6.92 19.67 3.34
CA LEU A 35 -6.91 20.56 2.18
C LEU A 35 -7.76 20.00 1.04
N ILE A 36 -7.58 18.72 0.69
CA ILE A 36 -8.41 18.07 -0.33
C ILE A 36 -9.89 18.12 0.06
N GLY A 37 -10.20 17.85 1.33
CA GLY A 37 -11.57 17.95 1.85
C GLY A 37 -12.16 19.36 1.74
N GLN A 38 -11.36 20.42 1.89
CA GLN A 38 -11.80 21.80 1.63
C GLN A 38 -12.07 22.02 0.15
N MET A 39 -11.19 21.55 -0.73
CA MET A 39 -11.34 21.71 -2.17
C MET A 39 -12.57 20.95 -2.69
N ASN A 40 -12.87 19.77 -2.13
CA ASN A 40 -14.05 18.99 -2.49
C ASN A 40 -15.37 19.63 -2.07
N ARG A 41 -15.38 20.70 -1.25
CA ARG A 41 -16.62 21.40 -0.89
C ARG A 41 -17.01 22.53 -1.83
N ASP A 42 -16.06 23.11 -2.56
CA ASP A 42 -16.32 24.26 -3.42
C ASP A 42 -15.68 24.09 -4.82
N PRO A 43 -14.34 24.22 -5.00
CA PRO A 43 -13.75 24.15 -6.34
C PRO A 43 -13.93 22.78 -7.03
N PHE A 44 -14.15 21.70 -6.28
CA PHE A 44 -14.39 20.35 -6.80
C PHE A 44 -15.71 19.73 -6.31
N ALA A 45 -16.69 20.54 -5.88
CA ALA A 45 -17.96 20.02 -5.34
C ALA A 45 -18.72 19.08 -6.31
N GLY A 46 -18.67 19.38 -7.61
CA GLY A 46 -19.32 18.57 -8.65
C GLY A 46 -18.47 17.41 -9.19
N ASP A 47 -17.21 17.30 -8.78
CA ASP A 47 -16.25 16.29 -9.27
C ASP A 47 -15.13 16.09 -8.21
N PRO A 48 -15.48 15.53 -7.03
CA PRO A 48 -14.59 15.51 -5.87
C PRO A 48 -13.37 14.62 -6.09
N ILE A 49 -12.25 15.00 -5.48
CA ILE A 49 -11.02 14.20 -5.45
C ILE A 49 -11.17 13.09 -4.40
N LEU A 50 -10.96 11.84 -4.80
CA LEU A 50 -10.79 10.73 -3.87
C LEU A 50 -9.43 10.86 -3.16
N ALA A 51 -9.47 11.14 -1.87
CA ALA A 51 -8.29 11.21 -1.03
C ALA A 51 -8.01 9.84 -0.38
N ALA A 52 -6.83 9.28 -0.65
CA ALA A 52 -6.35 8.04 -0.06
C ALA A 52 -5.24 8.30 0.96
N ALA A 53 -5.06 7.37 1.89
CA ALA A 53 -4.09 7.44 2.97
C ALA A 53 -3.18 6.20 2.97
N ALA A 54 -1.87 6.40 3.14
CA ALA A 54 -0.95 5.28 3.37
C ALA A 54 -1.04 4.77 4.81
N VAL A 55 -0.84 3.46 5.01
CA VAL A 55 -0.80 2.79 6.32
C VAL A 55 0.40 1.84 6.37
N ASP A 56 1.10 1.81 7.50
CA ASP A 56 2.17 0.84 7.78
C ASP A 56 1.65 -0.29 8.69
N PRO A 57 1.14 -1.41 8.14
CA PRO A 57 0.71 -2.53 8.97
C PRO A 57 1.88 -3.38 9.49
N GLY A 58 3.11 -3.12 9.04
CA GLY A 58 4.34 -3.66 9.61
C GLY A 58 4.79 -2.93 10.88
N SER A 59 4.12 -1.83 11.25
CA SER A 59 4.45 -1.07 12.46
C SER A 59 4.45 -1.98 13.70
N PRO A 60 5.48 -1.92 14.56
CA PRO A 60 5.49 -2.72 15.77
C PRO A 60 4.39 -2.30 16.76
N ASN A 61 3.90 -1.06 16.65
CA ASN A 61 2.84 -0.49 17.49
C ASN A 61 1.58 -0.26 16.65
N HIS A 62 0.75 -1.30 16.52
CA HIS A 62 -0.52 -1.23 15.81
C HIS A 62 -1.52 -0.26 16.42
N ASP A 63 -1.50 -0.03 17.74
CA ASP A 63 -2.38 0.96 18.37
C ASP A 63 -2.08 2.38 17.91
N ALA A 64 -0.79 2.73 17.84
CA ALA A 64 -0.36 4.03 17.34
C ALA A 64 -0.69 4.20 15.85
N GLU A 65 -0.50 3.16 15.03
CA GLU A 65 -0.85 3.20 13.61
C GLU A 65 -2.36 3.28 13.41
N TYR A 66 -3.14 2.52 14.17
CA TYR A 66 -4.60 2.60 14.16
C TYR A 66 -5.10 3.99 14.56
N GLY A 67 -4.53 4.60 15.60
CA GLY A 67 -4.85 5.98 15.98
C GLY A 67 -4.46 7.01 14.91
N ARG A 68 -3.41 6.77 14.12
CA ARG A 68 -3.09 7.57 12.93
C ARG A 68 -4.13 7.36 11.82
N ALA A 69 -4.56 6.12 11.58
CA ALA A 69 -5.58 5.80 10.59
C ALA A 69 -6.93 6.45 10.93
N CYS A 70 -7.35 6.43 12.20
CA CYS A 70 -8.56 7.11 12.65
C CYS A 70 -8.51 8.62 12.35
N ARG A 71 -7.42 9.30 12.70
CA ARG A 71 -7.24 10.73 12.39
C ARG A 71 -7.25 11.02 10.89
N LYS A 72 -6.71 10.11 10.07
CA LYS A 72 -6.76 10.24 8.60
C LYS A 72 -8.18 10.04 8.06
N GLN A 73 -8.96 9.13 8.64
CA GLN A 73 -10.38 8.97 8.30
C GLN A 73 -11.17 10.23 8.66
N GLU A 74 -10.99 10.77 9.86
CA GLU A 74 -11.61 12.03 10.30
C GLU A 74 -11.23 13.21 9.41
N ALA A 75 -10.00 13.22 8.87
CA ALA A 75 -9.52 14.21 7.93
C ALA A 75 -10.05 14.04 6.49
N GLY A 76 -10.84 12.99 6.22
CA GLY A 76 -11.50 12.77 4.92
C GLY A 76 -10.84 11.73 4.01
N ALA A 77 -9.97 10.84 4.53
CA ALA A 77 -9.48 9.71 3.74
C ALA A 77 -10.62 8.73 3.42
N GLY A 78 -10.91 8.54 2.13
CA GLY A 78 -11.93 7.60 1.64
C GLY A 78 -11.39 6.21 1.29
N LEU A 79 -10.05 6.05 1.28
CA LEU A 79 -9.37 4.80 0.96
C LEU A 79 -8.04 4.71 1.72
N PHE A 80 -7.69 3.51 2.19
CA PHE A 80 -6.40 3.24 2.82
C PHE A 80 -5.61 2.22 2.01
N LEU A 81 -4.36 2.56 1.72
CA LEU A 81 -3.41 1.70 1.00
C LEU A 81 -2.31 1.27 1.97
N THR A 82 -2.19 -0.03 2.20
CA THR A 82 -1.12 -0.54 3.07
C THR A 82 0.22 -0.55 2.34
N GLN A 83 1.31 -0.33 3.05
CA GLN A 83 2.62 -0.82 2.60
C GLN A 83 2.58 -2.33 2.30
N PRO A 84 3.52 -2.88 1.51
CA PRO A 84 3.55 -4.30 1.16
C PRO A 84 3.43 -5.21 2.39
N VAL A 85 2.50 -6.18 2.34
CA VAL A 85 2.26 -7.11 3.44
C VAL A 85 2.80 -8.49 3.10
N PHE A 86 3.68 -9.03 3.96
CA PHE A 86 4.25 -10.39 3.82
C PHE A 86 3.96 -11.30 5.02
N GLU A 87 3.37 -10.78 6.10
CA GLU A 87 3.10 -11.54 7.32
C GLU A 87 1.65 -11.36 7.81
N GLU A 88 1.11 -12.40 8.47
CA GLU A 88 -0.28 -12.40 8.94
C GLU A 88 -0.54 -11.41 10.07
N ARG A 89 0.48 -11.11 10.89
CA ARG A 89 0.37 -10.14 11.98
C ARG A 89 -0.16 -8.79 11.47
N SER A 90 0.29 -8.35 10.32
CA SER A 90 -0.16 -7.11 9.67
C SER A 90 -1.68 -7.06 9.42
N LEU A 91 -2.34 -8.21 9.32
CA LEU A 91 -3.77 -8.30 9.06
C LEU A 91 -4.62 -7.98 10.29
N GLU A 92 -4.06 -8.05 11.51
CA GLU A 92 -4.75 -7.64 12.73
C GLU A 92 -5.15 -6.16 12.65
N LEU A 93 -4.21 -5.30 12.24
CA LEU A 93 -4.49 -3.89 12.02
C LEU A 93 -5.49 -3.67 10.89
N VAL A 94 -5.32 -4.37 9.76
CA VAL A 94 -6.23 -4.25 8.61
C VAL A 94 -7.65 -4.64 9.01
N GLY A 95 -7.83 -5.75 9.71
CA GLY A 95 -9.11 -6.21 10.23
C GLY A 95 -9.75 -5.20 11.17
N ARG A 96 -8.96 -4.61 12.10
CA ARG A 96 -9.43 -3.57 13.01
C ARG A 96 -9.88 -2.30 12.26
N MET A 97 -9.13 -1.86 11.26
CA MET A 97 -9.50 -0.71 10.42
C MET A 97 -10.79 -0.96 9.65
N ARG A 98 -10.95 -2.13 9.04
CA ARG A 98 -12.18 -2.52 8.34
C ARG A 98 -13.38 -2.61 9.29
N GLY A 99 -13.18 -3.14 10.50
CA GLY A 99 -14.19 -3.15 11.55
C GLY A 99 -14.65 -1.74 11.97
N ALA A 100 -13.81 -0.73 11.78
CA ALA A 100 -14.13 0.68 12.00
C ALA A 100 -14.75 1.38 10.76
N GLY A 101 -15.05 0.64 9.69
CA GLY A 101 -15.66 1.16 8.47
C GLY A 101 -14.68 1.70 7.42
N MET A 102 -13.37 1.56 7.64
CA MET A 102 -12.35 2.00 6.67
C MET A 102 -12.28 1.05 5.48
N LYS A 103 -12.27 1.59 4.25
CA LYS A 103 -11.95 0.82 3.04
C LYS A 103 -10.43 0.62 2.93
N VAL A 104 -9.96 -0.62 2.96
CA VAL A 104 -8.51 -0.94 2.98
C VAL A 104 -8.12 -1.86 1.83
N LEU A 105 -7.12 -1.45 1.04
CA LEU A 105 -6.47 -2.28 0.03
C LEU A 105 -5.09 -2.71 0.51
N ILE A 106 -4.82 -4.02 0.42
CA ILE A 106 -3.50 -4.57 0.74
C ILE A 106 -2.56 -4.41 -0.46
N GLY A 107 -1.37 -3.87 -0.19
CA GLY A 107 -0.29 -3.78 -1.16
C GLY A 107 0.38 -5.13 -1.40
N LEU A 108 0.37 -5.57 -2.66
CA LEU A 108 1.08 -6.77 -3.10
C LEU A 108 2.32 -6.39 -3.91
N MET A 109 3.49 -6.79 -3.42
CA MET A 109 4.77 -6.51 -4.08
C MET A 109 5.55 -7.82 -4.30
N PRO A 110 5.72 -8.27 -5.56
CA PRO A 110 6.54 -9.43 -5.85
C PRO A 110 8.02 -9.18 -5.51
N LEU A 111 8.68 -10.18 -4.91
CA LEU A 111 10.13 -10.16 -4.68
C LEU A 111 10.87 -10.64 -5.94
N LEU A 112 11.95 -9.97 -6.32
CA LEU A 112 12.62 -10.22 -7.60
C LEU A 112 13.74 -11.26 -7.53
N ASN A 113 14.50 -11.26 -6.44
CA ASN A 113 15.65 -12.12 -6.20
C ASN A 113 16.15 -11.93 -4.76
N TRP A 114 17.14 -12.71 -4.37
CA TRP A 114 17.76 -12.64 -3.04
C TRP A 114 18.20 -11.23 -2.65
N ARG A 115 18.93 -10.51 -3.52
CA ARG A 115 19.39 -9.15 -3.20
C ARG A 115 18.23 -8.19 -2.98
N ASN A 116 17.19 -8.28 -3.81
CA ASN A 116 15.99 -7.47 -3.67
C ASN A 116 15.23 -7.80 -2.39
N ALA A 117 15.04 -9.08 -2.06
CA ALA A 117 14.37 -9.51 -0.84
C ALA A 117 15.11 -9.04 0.42
N GLN A 118 16.44 -9.21 0.45
CA GLN A 118 17.27 -8.73 1.56
C GLN A 118 17.22 -7.21 1.71
N PHE A 119 17.35 -6.47 0.61
CA PHE A 119 17.24 -5.01 0.64
C PHE A 119 15.88 -4.55 1.19
N LEU A 120 14.79 -5.14 0.70
CA LEU A 120 13.44 -4.77 1.16
C LEU A 120 13.23 -5.07 2.65
N SER A 121 13.76 -6.19 3.16
CA SER A 121 13.56 -6.58 4.56
C SER A 121 14.44 -5.81 5.55
N HIS A 122 15.56 -5.24 5.12
CA HIS A 122 16.53 -4.60 6.03
C HIS A 122 16.64 -3.09 5.83
N GLU A 123 16.47 -2.60 4.59
CA GLU A 123 16.75 -1.21 4.23
C GLU A 123 15.49 -0.40 3.98
N VAL A 124 14.31 -1.03 3.85
CA VAL A 124 13.05 -0.32 3.58
C VAL A 124 12.16 -0.30 4.83
N PRO A 125 12.00 0.86 5.48
CA PRO A 125 11.14 0.99 6.66
C PRO A 125 9.70 0.56 6.40
N GLY A 126 9.12 -0.16 7.36
CA GLY A 126 7.73 -0.65 7.30
C GLY A 126 7.52 -1.94 6.50
N ILE A 127 8.54 -2.40 5.77
CA ILE A 127 8.49 -3.72 5.11
C ILE A 127 9.10 -4.77 6.04
N ARG A 128 8.28 -5.73 6.46
CA ARG A 128 8.71 -6.92 7.20
C ARG A 128 8.47 -8.15 6.35
N ILE A 129 9.54 -8.91 6.08
CA ILE A 129 9.47 -10.15 5.32
C ILE A 129 9.88 -11.30 6.24
N PRO A 130 9.00 -12.27 6.53
CA PRO A 130 9.34 -13.44 7.33
C PRO A 130 10.53 -14.21 6.78
N GLU A 131 11.35 -14.78 7.66
CA GLU A 131 12.48 -15.64 7.29
C GLU A 131 12.06 -16.84 6.43
N THR A 132 10.85 -17.35 6.64
CA THR A 132 10.27 -18.43 5.82
C THR A 132 10.08 -18.02 4.35
N ILE A 133 9.93 -16.72 4.07
CA ILE A 133 9.87 -16.17 2.71
C ILE A 133 11.29 -15.83 2.22
N LEU A 134 12.12 -15.18 3.06
CA LEU A 134 13.49 -14.81 2.70
C LEU A 134 14.33 -16.04 2.32
N GLY A 135 14.21 -17.12 3.09
CA GLY A 135 14.93 -18.38 2.87
C GLY A 135 14.57 -19.11 1.57
N ARG A 136 13.53 -18.67 0.85
CA ARG A 136 13.19 -19.18 -0.49
C ARG A 136 14.09 -18.60 -1.58
N PHE A 137 14.81 -17.53 -1.28
CA PHE A 137 15.76 -16.90 -2.19
C PHE A 137 17.18 -17.18 -1.71
N PHE A 138 18.10 -17.43 -2.65
CA PHE A 138 19.50 -17.67 -2.33
C PHE A 138 20.47 -16.98 -3.32
N PRO A 139 21.73 -16.73 -2.92
CA PRO A 139 22.71 -16.12 -3.80
C PRO A 139 22.92 -16.94 -5.07
N LYS A 140 23.08 -16.25 -6.22
CA LYS A 140 23.31 -16.85 -7.55
C LYS A 140 22.18 -17.74 -8.08
N GLN A 141 20.97 -17.65 -7.51
CA GLN A 141 19.77 -18.24 -8.09
C GLN A 141 19.56 -17.73 -9.53
N ASP A 142 19.05 -18.60 -10.41
CA ASP A 142 18.69 -18.20 -11.77
C ASP A 142 17.63 -17.07 -11.74
N LYS A 143 17.70 -16.16 -12.70
CA LYS A 143 16.82 -14.98 -12.73
C LYS A 143 15.36 -15.37 -12.90
N GLU A 144 15.06 -16.33 -13.76
CA GLU A 144 13.68 -16.75 -14.01
C GLU A 144 13.14 -17.55 -12.84
N GLU A 145 13.97 -18.43 -12.26
CA GLU A 145 13.62 -19.19 -11.06
C GLU A 145 13.31 -18.27 -9.85
N ALA A 146 14.12 -17.23 -9.65
CA ALA A 146 13.88 -16.24 -8.61
C ALA A 146 12.57 -15.46 -8.83
N LEU A 147 12.26 -15.08 -10.07
CA LEU A 147 10.99 -14.43 -10.42
C LEU A 147 9.81 -15.34 -10.16
N GLU A 148 9.90 -16.62 -10.53
CA GLU A 148 8.86 -17.62 -10.27
C GLU A 148 8.64 -17.84 -8.78
N THR A 149 9.72 -17.86 -7.99
CA THR A 149 9.64 -17.90 -6.52
C THR A 149 8.89 -16.68 -5.98
N GLY A 150 9.23 -15.48 -6.44
CA GLY A 150 8.55 -14.23 -6.07
C GLY A 150 7.07 -14.23 -6.42
N LEU A 151 6.71 -14.69 -7.61
CA LEU A 151 5.32 -14.83 -8.04
C LEU A 151 4.57 -15.83 -7.16
N ALA A 152 5.17 -16.99 -6.87
CA ALA A 152 4.55 -18.00 -6.02
C ALA A 152 4.32 -17.49 -4.60
N VAL A 153 5.27 -16.75 -4.02
CA VAL A 153 5.11 -16.10 -2.71
C VAL A 153 3.90 -15.15 -2.72
N ILE A 154 3.84 -14.24 -3.69
CA ILE A 154 2.81 -13.20 -3.66
C ILE A 154 1.40 -13.75 -3.99
N LEU A 155 1.31 -14.80 -4.80
CA LEU A 155 0.06 -15.53 -5.05
C LEU A 155 -0.45 -16.23 -3.79
N ASP A 156 0.45 -16.87 -3.02
CA ASP A 156 0.09 -17.50 -1.75
C ASP A 156 -0.45 -16.48 -0.74
N LEU A 157 0.25 -15.34 -0.59
CA LEU A 157 -0.19 -14.24 0.27
C LEU A 157 -1.55 -13.70 -0.18
N ALA A 158 -1.74 -13.46 -1.48
CA ALA A 158 -3.02 -13.01 -2.03
C ALA A 158 -4.16 -14.01 -1.71
N ARG A 159 -3.93 -15.32 -1.85
CA ARG A 159 -4.92 -16.36 -1.50
C ARG A 159 -5.29 -16.31 -0.01
N ARG A 160 -4.31 -16.16 0.87
CA ARG A 160 -4.50 -16.13 2.33
C ARG A 160 -5.20 -14.86 2.80
N PHE A 161 -4.91 -13.72 2.17
CA PHE A 161 -5.34 -12.40 2.65
C PHE A 161 -6.66 -11.94 2.03
N ARG A 162 -7.17 -12.62 0.99
CA ARG A 162 -8.32 -12.15 0.18
C ARG A 162 -9.61 -11.86 0.95
N THR A 163 -9.85 -12.52 2.08
CA THR A 163 -11.05 -12.30 2.91
C THR A 163 -10.87 -11.17 3.93
N GLN A 164 -9.63 -10.72 4.12
CA GLN A 164 -9.23 -9.81 5.19
C GLN A 164 -9.11 -8.36 4.71
N ALA A 165 -9.10 -8.12 3.40
CA ALA A 165 -9.08 -6.79 2.79
C ALA A 165 -10.29 -6.57 1.87
N ASP A 166 -10.54 -5.31 1.52
CA ASP A 166 -11.57 -4.95 0.52
C ASP A 166 -11.05 -5.09 -0.92
N GLY A 167 -9.75 -5.35 -1.07
CA GLY A 167 -9.10 -5.69 -2.32
C GLY A 167 -7.58 -5.65 -2.21
N PHE A 168 -6.92 -5.80 -3.35
CA PHE A 168 -5.47 -5.71 -3.48
C PHE A 168 -5.10 -4.62 -4.47
N TYR A 169 -3.93 -4.01 -4.27
CA TYR A 169 -3.29 -3.19 -5.29
C TYR A 169 -1.85 -3.65 -5.51
N LEU A 170 -1.33 -3.44 -6.71
CA LEU A 170 -0.02 -3.93 -7.11
C LEU A 170 1.04 -2.86 -6.97
N ILE A 171 2.16 -3.22 -6.36
CA ILE A 171 3.34 -2.36 -6.23
C ILE A 171 4.43 -2.99 -7.11
N PRO A 172 4.62 -2.50 -8.35
CA PRO A 172 5.61 -3.06 -9.25
C PRO A 172 7.03 -2.69 -8.81
N PRO A 173 7.92 -3.66 -8.57
CA PRO A 173 9.33 -3.36 -8.38
C PRO A 173 9.95 -2.91 -9.72
N PHE A 174 10.49 -1.68 -9.75
CA PHE A 174 11.31 -1.14 -10.84
C PHE A 174 10.68 -1.15 -12.26
N ASN A 175 9.44 -0.67 -12.39
CA ASN A 175 8.78 -0.43 -13.69
C ASN A 175 8.72 -1.66 -14.63
N ARG A 176 8.63 -2.87 -14.06
CA ARG A 176 8.60 -4.14 -14.82
C ARG A 176 7.18 -4.54 -15.23
N SER A 177 6.63 -3.88 -16.23
CA SER A 177 5.27 -4.14 -16.75
C SER A 177 5.03 -5.61 -17.12
N ALA A 178 6.00 -6.30 -17.73
CA ALA A 178 5.88 -7.71 -18.09
C ALA A 178 5.66 -8.64 -16.88
N LEU A 179 6.31 -8.36 -15.75
CA LEU A 179 6.14 -9.14 -14.52
C LEU A 179 4.73 -8.96 -13.95
N ILE A 180 4.21 -7.73 -14.01
CA ILE A 180 2.84 -7.42 -13.58
C ILE A 180 1.82 -8.13 -14.46
N SER A 181 2.01 -8.12 -15.79
CA SER A 181 1.12 -8.85 -16.70
C SER A 181 1.08 -10.35 -16.39
N ARG A 182 2.25 -10.97 -16.11
CA ARG A 182 2.32 -12.37 -15.67
C ARG A 182 1.58 -12.60 -14.35
N PHE A 183 1.75 -11.69 -13.39
CA PHE A 183 1.08 -11.80 -12.09
C PHE A 183 -0.44 -11.68 -12.21
N LEU A 184 -0.92 -10.69 -12.95
CA LEU A 184 -2.35 -10.49 -13.21
C LEU A 184 -2.97 -11.69 -13.93
N ALA A 185 -2.27 -12.25 -14.92
CA ALA A 185 -2.72 -13.45 -15.63
C ALA A 185 -2.91 -14.63 -14.68
N ARG A 186 -1.99 -14.85 -13.72
CA ARG A 186 -2.10 -15.92 -12.72
C ARG A 186 -3.19 -15.66 -11.68
N LEU A 187 -3.29 -14.43 -11.16
CA LEU A 187 -4.37 -14.05 -10.23
C LEU A 187 -5.75 -14.32 -10.83
N SER A 188 -5.92 -14.01 -12.12
CA SER A 188 -7.15 -14.25 -12.88
C SER A 188 -7.40 -15.74 -13.12
N ALA A 189 -6.40 -16.48 -13.61
CA ALA A 189 -6.51 -17.92 -13.89
C ALA A 189 -6.88 -18.75 -12.64
N GLU A 190 -6.44 -18.30 -11.47
CA GLU A 190 -6.67 -18.99 -10.20
C GLU A 190 -7.90 -18.49 -9.43
N ASN A 191 -8.70 -17.56 -9.98
CA ASN A 191 -9.87 -16.96 -9.33
C ASN A 191 -9.58 -16.44 -7.89
N ILE A 192 -8.37 -15.92 -7.67
CA ILE A 192 -7.95 -15.42 -6.35
C ILE A 192 -8.68 -14.12 -6.03
N VAL A 193 -8.85 -13.28 -7.04
CA VAL A 193 -9.65 -12.05 -7.00
C VAL A 193 -10.90 -12.35 -7.80
N GLY A 194 -12.08 -12.24 -7.18
CA GLY A 194 -13.34 -12.54 -7.87
C GLY A 194 -13.47 -11.70 -9.14
N GLN A 195 -14.00 -12.28 -10.23
CA GLN A 195 -14.46 -11.51 -11.39
C GLN A 195 -15.66 -10.66 -10.97
N LYS A 196 -15.41 -9.55 -10.29
CA LYS A 196 -16.28 -8.39 -10.40
C LYS A 196 -15.49 -7.42 -11.25
N GLY A 197 -15.99 -7.22 -12.47
CA GLY A 197 -15.48 -6.19 -13.36
C GLY A 197 -15.38 -4.87 -12.62
N VAL A 198 -14.56 -3.97 -13.15
CA VAL A 198 -14.49 -2.56 -12.76
C VAL A 198 -15.90 -2.00 -12.60
N SER A 199 -16.47 -2.09 -11.39
CA SER A 199 -17.70 -1.41 -11.03
C SER A 199 -17.23 -0.07 -10.49
N HIS A 200 -17.41 0.96 -11.30
CA HIS A 200 -17.44 2.35 -10.86
C HIS A 200 -18.56 2.52 -9.83
N ASP A 201 -18.34 2.05 -8.61
CA ASP A 201 -19.17 2.35 -7.44
C ASP A 201 -18.27 3.00 -6.38
N PHE A 202 -17.72 4.16 -6.76
CA PHE A 202 -17.21 5.16 -5.82
C PHE A 202 -18.16 6.36 -5.68
N ASP A 203 -19.33 6.32 -6.31
CA ASP A 203 -20.37 7.34 -6.16
C ASP A 203 -21.42 6.90 -5.16
N ARG A 204 -21.16 7.13 -3.88
CA ARG A 204 -22.17 7.54 -2.87
C ARG A 204 -21.50 8.33 -1.75
#